data_AF-A0A1G4B4T0-F1
#
_entry.id   AF-A0A1G4B4T0-F1
#
_cell.length_a   1.000
_cell.length_b   1.000
_cell.length_c   1.000
_cell.angle_alpha   90.00
_cell.angle_beta   90.00
_cell.angle_gamma   90.00
#
_symmetry.space_group_name_H-M   'P 1'
#
loop_
_entity.id
_entity.type
_entity.pdbx_description
1 polymer ?
#
loop_
_entity_poly.entity_id
_entity_poly.type
_entity_poly.pdbx_seq_one_letter_code
_entity_poly.pdbx_strand_id
1 'polypeptide(L)'
;MGSNDRSSSGEAKRRRAISNAQRRALRAWYYDQSEGPKTQADASVWWHEVYGYHLNSSTVSEILSYKYDFLDADPYAAAMGGPADDDERKRDRSAKWEELEEELIKWMLCYESIAGEGSVTNSMLCQRGAELWYTLPCYQGMPVPKWSEGWRSRFKARYKLRRYKMLTEMANAFSSDDYSSGASSSTASGYGSISYG
;
A
#
# COMPACT_ATOMS: atom_id res chain seq x y z
N MET A 1 -47.74 31.83 20.86
CA MET A 1 -46.50 32.08 20.08
C MET A 1 -45.36 31.40 20.82
N GLY A 2 -45.00 30.17 20.42
CA GLY A 2 -43.91 29.41 21.04
C GLY A 2 -42.85 29.11 19.98
N SER A 3 -41.76 29.86 19.99
CA SER A 3 -40.62 29.65 19.10
C SER A 3 -39.76 28.52 19.65
N ASN A 4 -39.59 27.47 18.86
CA ASN A 4 -38.79 26.30 19.18
C ASN A 4 -37.49 26.38 18.37
N ASP A 5 -36.49 27.10 18.88
CA ASP A 5 -35.17 27.20 18.26
C ASP A 5 -34.36 25.92 18.55
N ARG A 6 -34.41 24.98 17.61
CA ARG A 6 -33.48 23.84 17.52
C ARG A 6 -32.35 24.19 16.56
N SER A 7 -31.41 25.00 16.99
CA SER A 7 -30.12 25.15 16.30
C SER A 7 -29.23 23.93 16.62
N SER A 8 -29.43 22.84 15.89
CA SER A 8 -28.47 21.73 15.83
C SER A 8 -27.47 22.01 14.71
N SER A 9 -26.41 22.76 15.05
CA SER A 9 -25.24 22.89 14.19
C SER A 9 -24.44 21.58 14.24
N GLY A 10 -24.84 20.64 13.40
CA GLY A 10 -24.10 19.41 13.15
C GLY A 10 -22.84 19.69 12.34
N GLU A 11 -21.80 20.24 12.98
CA GLU A 11 -20.44 20.07 12.47
C GLU A 11 -20.13 18.57 12.53
N ALA A 12 -20.23 17.90 11.37
CA ALA A 12 -19.88 16.51 11.24
C ALA A 12 -18.41 16.34 11.67
N LYS A 13 -18.20 15.90 12.92
CA LYS A 13 -16.89 15.65 13.53
C LYS A 13 -16.07 14.83 12.54
N ARG A 14 -15.09 15.47 11.88
CA ARG A 14 -14.24 14.82 10.89
C ARG A 14 -13.62 13.59 11.54
N ARG A 15 -13.97 12.40 11.02
CA ARG A 15 -13.42 11.13 11.51
C ARG A 15 -11.90 11.17 11.35
N ARG A 16 -11.19 11.25 12.48
CA ARG A 16 -9.72 11.22 12.50
C ARG A 16 -9.26 9.83 12.09
N ALA A 17 -8.40 9.76 11.08
CA ALA A 17 -7.87 8.49 10.61
C ALA A 17 -6.69 8.07 11.49
N ILE A 18 -6.81 6.88 12.10
CA ILE A 18 -5.77 6.27 12.92
C ILE A 18 -4.75 5.55 12.02
N SER A 19 -3.45 5.79 12.20
CA SER A 19 -2.38 5.12 11.44
C SER A 19 -2.02 3.74 12.02
N ASN A 20 -1.31 2.91 11.25
CA ASN A 20 -0.85 1.61 11.74
C ASN A 20 0.17 1.76 12.88
N ALA A 21 1.05 2.77 12.81
CA ALA A 21 1.95 3.12 13.89
C ALA A 21 1.22 3.35 15.22
N GLN A 22 0.13 4.13 15.19
CA GLN A 22 -0.66 4.43 16.39
C GLN A 22 -1.39 3.19 16.92
N ARG A 23 -1.89 2.33 16.02
CA ARG A 23 -2.50 1.05 16.41
C ARG A 23 -1.48 0.14 17.09
N ARG A 24 -0.28 0.03 16.52
CA ARG A 24 0.82 -0.76 17.08
C ARG A 24 1.22 -0.25 18.46
N ALA A 25 1.36 1.06 18.64
CA ALA A 25 1.71 1.64 19.93
C ALA A 25 0.68 1.29 21.02
N LEU A 26 -0.62 1.37 20.70
CA LEU A 26 -1.67 0.98 21.65
C LEU A 26 -1.65 -0.51 21.98
N ARG A 27 -1.44 -1.37 20.98
CA ARG A 27 -1.34 -2.83 21.19
C ARG A 27 -0.12 -3.19 22.03
N ALA A 28 1.04 -2.62 21.72
CA ALA A 28 2.27 -2.81 22.49
C ALA A 28 2.09 -2.39 23.95
N TRP A 29 1.47 -1.24 24.22
CA TRP A 29 1.19 -0.79 25.58
C TRP A 29 0.16 -1.67 26.31
N TYR A 30 -0.90 -2.12 25.61
CA TYR A 30 -1.96 -2.93 26.20
C TYR A 30 -1.49 -4.35 26.56
N TYR A 31 -0.67 -4.97 25.71
CA TYR A 31 -0.11 -6.30 25.94
C TYR A 31 1.17 -6.29 26.78
N ASP A 32 1.73 -5.12 27.09
CA ASP A 32 2.85 -5.02 28.04
C ASP A 32 2.39 -5.43 29.45
N GLN A 33 2.94 -6.55 29.93
CA GLN A 33 2.61 -7.15 31.23
C GLN A 33 3.35 -6.48 32.40
N SER A 34 4.21 -5.49 32.15
CA SER A 34 5.01 -4.81 33.18
C SER A 34 4.16 -4.13 34.28
N GLU A 35 2.97 -3.61 33.94
CA GLU A 35 2.07 -2.90 34.86
C GLU A 35 0.81 -3.70 35.23
N GLY A 36 0.76 -5.01 34.94
CA GLY A 36 -0.40 -5.85 35.23
C GLY A 36 -1.55 -5.75 34.20
N PRO A 37 -2.74 -6.34 34.50
CA PRO A 37 -3.85 -6.44 33.56
C PRO A 37 -4.50 -5.07 33.32
N LYS A 38 -4.40 -4.55 32.11
CA LYS A 38 -4.98 -3.27 31.69
C LYS A 38 -6.38 -3.47 31.12
N THR A 39 -7.27 -2.51 31.36
CA THR A 39 -8.63 -2.52 30.81
C THR A 39 -8.75 -1.65 29.56
N GLN A 40 -9.85 -1.82 28.79
CA GLN A 40 -10.11 -0.95 27.64
C GLN A 40 -10.37 0.52 28.02
N ALA A 41 -10.76 0.79 29.27
CA ALA A 41 -10.88 2.15 29.79
C ALA A 41 -9.49 2.78 29.91
N ASP A 42 -8.52 2.04 30.47
CA ASP A 42 -7.13 2.49 30.62
C ASP A 42 -6.49 2.76 29.24
N ALA A 43 -6.78 1.92 28.25
CA ALA A 43 -6.38 2.15 26.86
C ALA A 43 -6.89 3.49 26.28
N SER A 44 -8.09 3.92 26.68
CA SER A 44 -8.66 5.20 26.23
C SER A 44 -8.02 6.39 26.94
N VAL A 45 -7.61 6.20 28.20
CA VAL A 45 -6.88 7.21 29.00
C VAL A 45 -5.47 7.38 28.44
N TRP A 46 -4.73 6.29 28.30
CA TRP A 46 -3.38 6.29 27.72
C TRP A 46 -3.37 6.93 26.33
N TRP A 47 -4.36 6.60 25.48
CA TRP A 47 -4.44 7.20 24.14
C TRP A 47 -4.65 8.72 24.21
N HIS A 48 -5.46 9.20 25.15
CA HIS A 48 -5.68 10.63 25.34
C HIS A 48 -4.41 11.34 25.81
N GLU A 49 -3.63 10.73 26.69
CA GLU A 49 -2.35 11.27 27.16
C GLU A 49 -1.32 11.36 26.03
N VAL A 50 -1.24 10.33 25.17
CA VAL A 50 -0.25 10.26 24.09
C VAL A 50 -0.64 11.10 22.86
N TYR A 51 -1.92 11.10 22.47
CA TYR A 51 -2.38 11.68 21.20
C TYR A 51 -3.36 12.86 21.35
N GLY A 52 -3.75 13.22 22.58
CA GLY A 52 -4.59 14.38 22.87
C GLY A 52 -6.06 14.25 22.44
N TYR A 53 -6.59 13.03 22.29
CA TYR A 53 -8.02 12.81 22.05
C TYR A 53 -8.49 11.45 22.56
N HIS A 54 -9.80 11.29 22.80
CA HIS A 54 -10.37 10.02 23.26
C HIS A 54 -10.75 9.10 22.09
N LEU A 55 -10.47 7.81 22.25
CA LEU A 55 -11.03 6.76 21.41
C LEU A 55 -12.39 6.30 21.95
N ASN A 56 -13.28 5.93 21.03
CA ASN A 56 -14.49 5.20 21.39
C ASN A 56 -14.10 3.76 21.78
N SER A 57 -14.80 3.18 22.76
CA SER A 57 -14.59 1.78 23.18
C SER A 57 -14.67 0.79 22.00
N SER A 58 -15.58 1.01 21.04
CA SER A 58 -15.65 0.20 19.81
C SER A 58 -14.38 0.27 18.96
N THR A 59 -13.72 1.43 18.92
CA THR A 59 -12.45 1.61 18.20
C THR A 59 -11.30 0.96 18.93
N VAL A 60 -11.24 1.08 20.26
CA VAL A 60 -10.25 0.38 21.10
C VAL A 60 -10.37 -1.14 20.89
N SER A 61 -11.60 -1.68 20.98
CA SER A 61 -11.84 -3.10 20.75
C SER A 61 -11.48 -3.54 19.33
N GLU A 62 -11.74 -2.73 18.30
CA GLU A 62 -11.33 -3.04 16.92
C GLU A 62 -9.79 -3.10 16.81
N ILE A 63 -9.07 -2.14 17.40
CA ILE A 63 -7.60 -2.09 17.37
C ILE A 63 -6.97 -3.28 18.12
N LEU A 64 -7.55 -3.68 19.25
CA LEU A 64 -7.09 -4.80 20.07
C LEU A 64 -7.54 -6.17 19.52
N SER A 65 -8.37 -6.21 18.48
CA SER A 65 -8.83 -7.47 17.89
C SER A 65 -7.75 -8.15 17.03
N TYR A 66 -7.97 -9.45 16.74
CA TYR A 66 -7.11 -10.27 15.87
C TYR A 66 -6.81 -9.65 14.49
N LYS A 67 -7.70 -8.75 14.03
CA LYS A 67 -7.56 -8.02 12.77
C LYS A 67 -6.22 -7.30 12.65
N TYR A 68 -5.63 -6.89 13.77
CA TYR A 68 -4.39 -6.13 13.82
C TYR A 68 -3.22 -6.90 14.46
N ASP A 69 -3.33 -8.21 14.68
CA ASP A 69 -2.23 -9.04 15.24
C ASP A 69 -0.96 -8.97 14.37
N PHE A 70 -1.13 -8.79 13.05
CA PHE A 70 0.00 -8.60 12.13
C PHE A 70 0.87 -7.37 12.46
N LEU A 71 0.35 -6.41 13.23
CA LEU A 71 1.13 -5.24 13.66
C LEU A 71 2.09 -5.55 14.81
N ASP A 72 1.85 -6.65 15.53
CA ASP A 72 2.69 -7.10 16.65
C ASP A 72 3.87 -7.97 16.17
N ALA A 73 3.83 -8.44 14.92
CA ALA A 73 4.91 -9.21 14.31
C ALA A 73 6.09 -8.29 13.92
N ASP A 74 7.22 -8.55 14.58
CA ASP A 74 8.60 -8.08 14.37
C ASP A 74 8.83 -6.61 13.90
N PRO A 75 9.32 -5.71 14.78
CA PRO A 75 9.75 -4.37 14.39
C PRO A 75 10.92 -4.35 13.38
N TYR A 76 11.70 -5.44 13.25
CA TYR A 76 12.76 -5.53 12.24
C TYR A 76 12.21 -5.73 10.81
N ALA A 77 11.03 -6.33 10.62
CA ALA A 77 10.41 -6.45 9.30
C ALA A 77 9.95 -5.09 8.72
N ALA A 78 9.62 -4.13 9.59
CA ALA A 78 9.30 -2.76 9.21
C ALA A 78 10.56 -1.92 8.90
N ALA A 79 11.72 -2.27 9.47
CA ALA A 79 12.98 -1.56 9.30
C ALA A 79 13.85 -2.13 8.15
N MET A 80 13.77 -3.43 7.87
CA MET A 80 14.59 -4.15 6.86
C MET A 80 13.87 -4.32 5.51
N GLY A 81 13.20 -3.28 5.01
CA GLY A 81 12.82 -3.22 3.59
C GLY A 81 11.40 -3.65 3.22
N GLY A 82 10.45 -3.69 4.16
CA GLY A 82 9.06 -3.38 3.81
C GLY A 82 9.00 -1.89 3.40
N PRO A 83 8.28 -1.50 2.32
CA PRO A 83 8.31 -0.13 1.85
C PRO A 83 7.91 0.78 3.01
N ALA A 84 8.79 1.72 3.38
CA ALA A 84 8.63 2.66 4.49
C ALA A 84 7.31 3.46 4.46
N ASP A 85 6.56 3.37 3.35
CA ASP A 85 5.20 3.86 3.18
C ASP A 85 4.10 3.04 3.91
N ASP A 86 4.38 1.83 4.42
CA ASP A 86 3.37 0.99 5.08
C ASP A 86 2.98 1.46 6.49
N ASP A 87 3.84 2.23 7.17
CA ASP A 87 3.57 2.76 8.50
C ASP A 87 2.54 3.93 8.47
N GLU A 88 2.50 4.66 7.35
CA GLU A 88 1.46 5.66 7.04
C GLU A 88 0.22 5.10 6.33
N ARG A 89 0.27 3.87 5.80
CA ARG A 89 -0.85 3.26 5.06
C ARG A 89 -2.04 2.98 5.97
N LYS A 90 -2.95 3.95 5.99
CA LYS A 90 -4.12 3.93 6.87
C LYS A 90 -5.10 2.79 6.57
N ARG A 91 -5.15 2.28 5.33
CA ARG A 91 -5.86 1.05 4.90
C ARG A 91 -5.37 0.62 3.51
N ASP A 92 -5.01 -0.64 3.33
CA ASP A 92 -5.02 -1.25 2.00
C ASP A 92 -6.49 -1.47 1.61
N ARG A 93 -6.96 -0.75 0.59
CA ARG A 93 -8.31 -0.94 0.06
C ARG A 93 -8.16 -1.33 -1.39
N SER A 94 -8.61 -2.53 -1.69
CA SER A 94 -8.85 -2.99 -3.06
C SER A 94 -9.54 -1.90 -3.87
N ALA A 95 -9.14 -1.77 -5.12
CA ALA A 95 -9.77 -0.84 -6.03
C ALA A 95 -11.26 -1.21 -6.15
N LYS A 96 -12.14 -0.22 -6.22
CA LYS A 96 -13.58 -0.48 -6.39
C LYS A 96 -13.87 -1.16 -7.74
N TRP A 97 -13.01 -0.91 -8.73
CA TRP A 97 -13.09 -1.42 -10.10
C TRP A 97 -11.72 -1.94 -10.51
N GLU A 98 -11.32 -3.10 -9.98
CA GLU A 98 -9.98 -3.66 -10.16
C GLU A 98 -9.65 -3.88 -11.64
N GLU A 99 -10.52 -4.55 -12.39
CA GLU A 99 -10.32 -4.83 -13.82
C GLU A 99 -10.18 -3.55 -14.65
N LEU A 100 -10.98 -2.53 -14.36
CA LEU A 100 -10.87 -1.23 -15.00
C LEU A 100 -9.53 -0.56 -14.69
N GLU A 101 -9.14 -0.55 -13.41
CA GLU A 101 -7.91 0.10 -12.98
C GLU A 101 -6.67 -0.61 -13.52
N GLU A 102 -6.69 -1.93 -13.64
CA GLU A 102 -5.61 -2.70 -14.26
C GLU A 102 -5.39 -2.32 -15.71
N GLU A 103 -6.46 -2.26 -16.50
CA GLU A 103 -6.35 -1.90 -17.90
C GLU A 103 -5.96 -0.43 -18.10
N LEU A 104 -6.44 0.46 -17.23
CA LEU A 104 -5.99 1.85 -17.17
C LEU A 104 -4.51 1.99 -16.82
N ILE A 105 -4.01 1.20 -15.86
CA ILE A 105 -2.60 1.22 -15.46
C ILE A 105 -1.72 0.75 -16.63
N LYS A 106 -2.07 -0.34 -17.31
CA LYS A 106 -1.34 -0.82 -18.49
C LYS A 106 -1.28 0.26 -19.57
N TRP A 107 -2.42 0.86 -19.87
CA TRP A 107 -2.49 1.93 -20.86
C TRP A 107 -1.61 3.12 -20.48
N MET A 108 -1.63 3.56 -19.22
CA MET A 108 -0.77 4.66 -18.75
C MET A 108 0.71 4.33 -18.84
N LEU A 109 1.11 3.10 -18.49
CA LEU A 109 2.51 2.67 -18.61
C LEU A 109 2.98 2.68 -20.07
N CYS A 110 2.16 2.16 -21.00
CA CYS A 110 2.47 2.21 -22.43
C CYS A 110 2.47 3.64 -22.98
N TYR A 111 1.55 4.49 -22.53
CA TYR A 111 1.49 5.87 -22.98
C TYR A 111 2.74 6.64 -22.55
N GLU A 112 3.17 6.50 -21.29
CA GLU A 112 4.36 7.17 -20.79
C GLU A 112 5.66 6.61 -21.39
N SER A 113 5.71 5.33 -21.77
CA SER A 113 6.90 4.76 -22.44
C SER A 113 7.04 5.24 -23.89
N ILE A 114 5.93 5.49 -24.59
CA ILE A 114 5.92 5.92 -26.00
C ILE A 114 6.02 7.45 -26.12
N ALA A 115 5.34 8.18 -25.23
CA ALA A 115 5.18 9.62 -25.38
C ALA A 115 6.39 10.45 -24.89
N GLY A 116 7.34 9.85 -24.15
CA GLY A 116 8.60 10.47 -23.70
C GLY A 116 8.47 11.62 -22.68
N GLU A 117 7.51 12.53 -22.86
CA GLU A 117 7.38 13.77 -22.08
C GLU A 117 5.91 14.19 -21.81
N GLY A 118 4.93 13.40 -22.26
CA GLY A 118 3.50 13.67 -22.06
C GLY A 118 2.95 13.06 -20.76
N SER A 119 2.69 13.89 -19.74
CA SER A 119 1.96 13.43 -18.55
C SER A 119 0.47 13.20 -18.88
N VAL A 120 -0.07 12.05 -18.48
CA VAL A 120 -1.49 11.72 -18.64
C VAL A 120 -2.35 12.74 -17.88
N THR A 121 -3.10 13.55 -18.61
CA THR A 121 -4.01 14.54 -18.02
C THR A 121 -5.26 13.87 -17.41
N ASN A 122 -5.90 14.55 -16.46
CA ASN A 122 -7.14 14.06 -15.85
C ASN A 122 -8.25 13.81 -16.88
N SER A 123 -8.29 14.60 -17.95
CA SER A 123 -9.29 14.45 -19.02
C SER A 123 -9.08 13.15 -19.80
N MET A 124 -7.84 12.87 -20.19
CA MET A 124 -7.48 11.65 -20.91
C MET A 124 -7.77 10.40 -20.06
N LEU A 125 -7.49 10.48 -18.76
CA LEU A 125 -7.81 9.39 -17.83
C LEU A 125 -9.32 9.11 -17.77
N CYS A 126 -10.14 10.14 -17.65
CA CYS A 126 -11.60 10.00 -17.63
C CYS A 126 -12.14 9.45 -18.95
N GLN A 127 -11.62 9.94 -20.08
CA GLN A 127 -12.02 9.49 -21.41
C GLN A 127 -11.68 8.01 -21.59
N ARG A 128 -10.44 7.62 -21.31
CA ARG A 128 -10.01 6.23 -21.43
C ARG A 128 -10.76 5.31 -20.47
N GLY A 129 -11.04 5.78 -19.26
CA GLY A 129 -11.85 5.06 -18.29
C GLY A 129 -13.27 4.80 -18.79
N ALA A 130 -13.88 5.76 -19.48
CA ALA A 130 -15.21 5.59 -20.09
C ALA A 130 -15.17 4.59 -21.26
N GLU A 131 -14.17 4.66 -22.13
CA GLU A 131 -13.98 3.69 -23.23
C GLU A 131 -13.86 2.26 -22.70
N LEU A 132 -13.01 2.06 -21.68
CA LEU A 132 -12.81 0.76 -21.06
C LEU A 132 -14.07 0.27 -20.34
N TRP A 133 -14.86 1.18 -19.75
CA TRP A 133 -16.13 0.83 -19.11
C TRP A 133 -17.12 0.16 -20.08
N TYR A 134 -17.17 0.61 -21.33
CA TYR A 134 -18.02 0.00 -22.36
C TYR A 134 -17.42 -1.26 -23.00
N THR A 135 -16.10 -1.39 -22.94
CA THR A 135 -15.37 -2.50 -23.58
C THR A 135 -15.29 -3.73 -22.66
N LEU A 136 -15.23 -3.52 -21.34
CA LEU A 136 -15.09 -4.59 -20.37
C LEU A 136 -16.42 -5.34 -20.17
N PRO A 137 -16.45 -6.67 -20.34
CA PRO A 137 -17.69 -7.45 -20.24
C PRO A 137 -18.28 -7.44 -18.82
N CYS A 138 -17.45 -7.27 -17.80
CA CYS A 138 -17.86 -7.22 -16.39
C CYS A 138 -18.66 -5.94 -16.02
N TYR A 139 -18.56 -4.87 -16.81
CA TYR A 139 -19.24 -3.59 -16.55
C TYR A 139 -20.34 -3.29 -17.58
N GLN A 140 -20.63 -4.22 -18.48
CA GLN A 140 -21.63 -4.05 -19.52
C GLN A 140 -23.03 -3.89 -18.89
N GLY A 141 -23.76 -2.84 -19.31
CA GLY A 141 -25.09 -2.52 -18.78
C GLY A 141 -25.09 -1.77 -17.43
N MET A 142 -23.93 -1.51 -16.82
CA MET A 142 -23.83 -0.68 -15.62
C MET A 142 -23.72 0.81 -15.98
N PRO A 143 -24.31 1.72 -15.17
CA PRO A 143 -24.17 3.15 -15.39
C PRO A 143 -22.71 3.60 -15.23
N VAL A 144 -22.21 4.40 -16.17
CA VAL A 144 -20.84 4.92 -16.14
C VAL A 144 -20.62 5.67 -14.82
N PRO A 145 -19.58 5.31 -14.05
CA PRO A 145 -19.33 5.95 -12.78
C PRO A 145 -18.90 7.41 -12.97
N LYS A 146 -19.29 8.24 -12.01
CA LYS A 146 -18.75 9.58 -11.90
C LYS A 146 -17.29 9.47 -11.46
N TRP A 147 -16.36 9.82 -12.33
CA TRP A 147 -14.91 9.87 -12.10
C TRP A 147 -14.54 10.97 -11.09
N SER A 148 -14.93 10.78 -9.83
CA SER A 148 -14.75 11.77 -8.76
C SER A 148 -13.28 12.10 -8.53
N GLU A 149 -13.00 13.30 -8.04
CA GLU A 149 -11.63 13.71 -7.68
C GLU A 149 -10.99 12.73 -6.67
N GLY A 150 -11.78 12.24 -5.70
CA GLY A 150 -11.30 11.27 -4.73
C GLY A 150 -10.93 9.91 -5.35
N TRP A 151 -11.65 9.47 -6.39
CA TRP A 151 -11.26 8.26 -7.13
C TRP A 151 -9.98 8.50 -7.93
N ARG A 152 -9.90 9.60 -8.70
CA ARG A 152 -8.71 9.94 -9.51
C ARG A 152 -7.45 10.06 -8.66
N SER A 153 -7.53 10.77 -7.54
CA SER A 153 -6.42 10.94 -6.60
C SER A 153 -5.92 9.58 -6.06
N ARG A 154 -6.85 8.70 -5.66
CA ARG A 154 -6.52 7.35 -5.19
C ARG A 154 -5.95 6.45 -6.28
N PHE A 155 -6.53 6.50 -7.48
CA PHE A 155 -6.03 5.77 -8.64
C PHE A 155 -4.59 6.18 -8.97
N LYS A 156 -4.29 7.49 -9.02
CA LYS A 156 -2.92 7.99 -9.24
C LYS A 156 -1.94 7.52 -8.15
N ALA A 157 -2.37 7.49 -6.89
CA ALA A 157 -1.55 6.97 -5.81
C ALA A 157 -1.22 5.48 -6.01
N ARG A 158 -2.22 4.65 -6.39
CA ARG A 158 -2.01 3.24 -6.73
C ARG A 158 -1.14 3.04 -7.97
N TYR A 159 -1.33 3.87 -9.00
CA TYR A 159 -0.49 3.86 -10.20
C TYR A 159 0.98 4.10 -9.88
N LYS A 160 1.28 5.15 -9.10
CA LYS A 160 2.66 5.45 -8.66
C LYS A 160 3.29 4.29 -7.90
N LEU A 161 2.54 3.67 -7.00
CA LEU A 161 3.02 2.51 -6.25
C LEU A 161 3.33 1.31 -7.16
N ARG A 162 2.42 0.97 -8.09
CA ARG A 162 2.65 -0.13 -9.05
C ARG A 162 3.84 0.15 -9.96
N ARG A 163 3.97 1.39 -10.45
CA ARG A 163 5.12 1.83 -11.26
C ARG A 163 6.43 1.71 -10.49
N TYR A 164 6.46 2.18 -9.24
CA TYR A 164 7.65 2.07 -8.39
C TYR A 164 8.06 0.61 -8.18
N LYS A 165 7.10 -0.26 -7.82
CA LYS A 165 7.35 -1.70 -7.65
C LYS A 165 7.94 -2.33 -8.92
N MET A 166 7.38 -2.04 -10.08
CA MET A 166 7.89 -2.53 -11.36
C MET A 166 9.33 -2.05 -11.65
N LEU A 167 9.61 -0.75 -11.42
CA LEU A 167 10.96 -0.20 -11.59
C LEU A 167 11.97 -0.83 -10.63
N THR A 168 11.58 -1.07 -9.38
CA THR A 168 12.42 -1.77 -8.39
C THR A 168 12.69 -3.21 -8.79
N GLU A 169 11.68 -3.95 -9.24
CA GLU A 169 11.83 -5.33 -9.72
C GLU A 169 12.75 -5.39 -10.95
N MET A 170 12.62 -4.46 -11.91
CA MET A 170 13.51 -4.38 -13.07
C MET A 170 14.95 -4.04 -12.67
N ALA A 171 15.16 -3.07 -11.78
CA ALA A 171 16.49 -2.72 -11.28
C ALA A 171 17.16 -3.90 -10.55
N ASN A 172 16.39 -4.67 -9.78
CA ASN A 172 16.90 -5.85 -9.09
C ASN A 172 17.22 -6.99 -10.06
N ALA A 173 16.41 -7.19 -11.11
CA ALA A 173 16.69 -8.16 -12.16
C ALA A 173 18.00 -7.84 -12.90
N PHE A 174 18.25 -6.57 -13.22
CA PHE A 174 19.51 -6.13 -13.83
C PHE A 174 20.73 -6.29 -12.92
N SER A 175 20.54 -6.36 -11.60
CA SER A 175 21.63 -6.54 -10.63
C SER A 175 22.01 -8.01 -10.40
N SER A 176 21.23 -8.98 -10.92
CA SER A 176 21.44 -10.42 -10.65
C SER A 176 22.25 -11.16 -11.72
N ASP A 177 22.64 -10.50 -12.82
CA ASP A 177 23.29 -11.13 -13.98
C ASP A 177 24.83 -11.01 -14.02
N ASP A 178 25.50 -10.57 -12.95
CA ASP A 178 26.97 -10.45 -12.93
C ASP A 178 27.62 -11.08 -11.68
N TYR A 179 27.68 -12.42 -11.64
CA TYR A 179 28.84 -13.14 -11.08
C TYR A 179 28.84 -14.63 -11.47
N SER A 180 29.11 -14.94 -12.74
CA SER A 180 29.63 -16.26 -13.11
C SER A 180 30.46 -16.15 -14.39
N SER A 181 31.58 -15.42 -14.29
CA SER A 181 32.65 -15.48 -15.28
C SER A 181 33.56 -16.66 -14.93
N GLY A 182 33.74 -17.54 -15.91
CA GLY A 182 34.32 -18.87 -15.75
C GLY A 182 35.80 -18.91 -15.42
N ALA A 183 36.16 -19.80 -14.51
CA ALA A 183 37.48 -20.41 -14.47
C ALA A 183 37.43 -21.69 -15.31
N SER A 184 37.66 -21.55 -16.62
CA SER A 184 37.89 -22.69 -17.51
C SER A 184 39.29 -23.26 -17.25
N SER A 185 39.39 -24.27 -16.37
CA SER A 185 40.58 -25.10 -16.26
C SER A 185 40.62 -26.06 -17.46
N SER A 186 41.43 -25.72 -18.47
CA SER A 186 41.70 -26.57 -19.62
C SER A 186 42.35 -27.89 -19.19
N THR A 187 41.66 -28.99 -19.47
CA THR A 187 42.19 -30.35 -19.49
C THR A 187 42.62 -30.73 -20.92
N ALA A 188 43.86 -31.16 -21.12
CA ALA A 188 44.27 -32.03 -22.23
C ALA A 188 45.64 -32.66 -21.86
N SER A 189 45.65 -33.90 -21.36
CA SER A 189 45.86 -35.16 -22.11
C SER A 189 47.28 -35.38 -22.66
N GLY A 190 48.06 -36.22 -21.96
CA GLY A 190 48.41 -37.56 -22.44
C GLY A 190 49.57 -37.77 -23.44
N TYR A 191 50.44 -38.71 -23.05
CA TYR A 191 51.35 -39.58 -23.85
C TYR A 191 52.77 -39.12 -24.20
N GLY A 192 53.72 -40.02 -23.93
CA GLY A 192 54.87 -40.24 -24.83
C GLY A 192 56.25 -40.30 -24.18
N SER A 193 56.61 -41.48 -23.64
CA SER A 193 57.99 -41.90 -23.36
C SER A 193 58.81 -41.97 -24.65
N ILE A 194 60.04 -41.42 -24.72
CA ILE A 194 61.16 -41.95 -25.51
C ILE A 194 62.52 -41.61 -24.85
N SER A 195 63.34 -42.64 -24.70
CA SER A 195 64.75 -42.69 -24.27
C SER A 195 65.72 -42.41 -25.41
N TYR A 196 66.85 -41.75 -25.15
CA TYR A 196 68.21 -42.01 -25.68
C TYR A 196 69.17 -41.33 -24.66
N GLY A 197 70.20 -41.94 -24.11
CA GLY A 197 71.37 -42.53 -24.76
C GLY A 197 72.59 -41.81 -24.19
#